data_AF-A0A061FAB6-F1
#
_entry.id   AF-A0A061FAB6-F1
#
_cell.length_a   1.000
_cell.length_b   1.000
_cell.length_c   1.000
_cell.angle_alpha   90.00
_cell.angle_beta   90.00
_cell.angle_gamma   90.00
#
_symmetry.space_group_name_H-M   'P 1'
#
loop_
_entity.id
_entity.type
_entity.pdbx_description
1 polymer ?
#
loop_
_entity_poly.entity_id
_entity_poly.type
_entity_poly.pdbx_seq_one_letter_code
_entity_poly.pdbx_strand_id
1 'polypeptide(L)' 'MAEFVPEKKSMVVADVIPVMTKITEHKLNGSNYLDLSKIVQVYLKSIDKDDHITNDPPTDNTRQTWMRKDARLFLQV' A
#
# COMPACT_ATOMS: atom_id res chain seq x y z
N MET A 1 -18.18 6.13 36.29
CA MET A 1 -18.84 6.11 34.98
C MET A 1 -18.06 7.08 34.10
N ALA A 2 -17.17 6.58 33.24
CA ALA A 2 -16.50 7.40 32.22
C ALA A 2 -16.88 6.80 30.86
N GLU A 3 -17.50 7.64 30.05
CA GLU A 3 -18.06 7.32 28.73
C GLU A 3 -16.94 6.92 27.76
N PHE A 4 -17.08 5.74 27.16
CA PHE A 4 -16.19 5.29 26.08
C PHE A 4 -16.70 5.93 24.79
N VAL A 5 -16.06 7.02 24.36
CA VAL A 5 -16.32 7.60 23.03
C VAL A 5 -15.48 6.82 22.02
N PRO A 6 -16.08 6.08 21.07
CA PRO A 6 -15.30 5.38 20.07
C PRO A 6 -14.68 6.40 19.11
N GLU A 7 -13.35 6.48 19.15
CA GLU A 7 -12.53 7.24 18.23
C GLU A 7 -12.87 6.79 16.79
N LYS A 8 -13.33 7.73 15.95
CA LYS A 8 -13.57 7.50 14.51
C LYS A 8 -12.24 7.34 13.79
N LYS A 9 -11.55 6.22 14.03
CA LYS A 9 -10.32 5.86 13.37
C LYS A 9 -10.50 4.44 12.87
N SER A 10 -10.21 4.22 11.60
CA SER A 10 -10.13 2.89 10.97
C SER A 10 -11.42 2.27 10.41
N MET A 11 -12.27 3.02 9.71
CA MET A 11 -13.20 2.37 8.75
C MET A 11 -12.48 2.08 7.41
N VAL A 12 -11.72 3.05 6.89
CA VAL A 12 -11.01 2.95 5.61
C VAL A 12 -9.93 1.86 5.61
N VAL A 13 -9.20 1.66 6.72
CA VAL A 13 -8.14 0.64 6.80
C VAL A 13 -8.73 -0.77 6.87
N ALA A 14 -9.89 -0.93 7.52
CA ALA A 14 -10.55 -2.21 7.69
C ALA A 14 -11.17 -2.74 6.38
N ASP A 15 -11.59 -1.85 5.47
CA ASP A 15 -12.19 -2.24 4.19
C ASP A 15 -11.15 -2.45 3.07
N VAL A 16 -9.98 -1.79 3.15
CA VAL A 16 -8.93 -1.90 2.12
C VAL A 16 -8.17 -3.22 2.20
N ILE A 17 -7.88 -3.72 3.41
CA ILE A 17 -7.13 -4.97 3.60
C ILE A 17 -7.88 -6.19 3.02
N PRO A 18 -9.20 -6.41 3.29
CA PRO A 18 -9.96 -7.52 2.73
C PRO A 18 -10.10 -7.47 1.20
N VAL A 19 -10.11 -6.28 0.60
CA VAL A 19 -10.21 -6.10 -0.85
C VAL A 19 -8.91 -6.49 -1.54
N MET A 20 -7.76 -6.07 -0.99
CA MET A 20 -6.44 -6.46 -1.50
C MET A 20 -6.26 -7.98 -1.49
N THR A 21 -6.58 -8.65 -0.38
CA THR A 21 -6.46 -10.11 -0.25
C THR A 21 -7.33 -10.87 -1.26
N LYS A 22 -8.56 -10.39 -1.51
CA LYS A 22 -9.46 -10.98 -2.52
C LYS A 22 -8.96 -10.80 -3.96
N ILE A 23 -8.25 -9.71 -4.25
CA ILE A 23 -7.66 -9.47 -5.57
C ILE A 23 -6.48 -10.43 -5.81
N THR A 24 -5.61 -10.63 -4.82
CA THR A 24 -4.46 -11.54 -4.91
C THR A 24 -4.82 -13.02 -4.90
N GLU A 25 -6.01 -13.43 -4.42
CA GLU A 25 -6.42 -14.84 -4.45
C GLU A 25 -7.08 -15.25 -5.79
N HIS A 26 -7.74 -14.33 -6.48
CA HIS A 26 -8.60 -14.68 -7.63
C HIS A 26 -8.35 -13.91 -8.92
N LYS A 27 -7.68 -12.76 -8.87
CA LYS A 27 -7.41 -11.90 -10.05
C LYS A 27 -5.93 -11.88 -10.41
N LEU A 28 -5.07 -11.83 -9.40
CA LEU A 28 -3.62 -11.92 -9.59
C LEU A 28 -3.16 -13.33 -9.18
N ASN A 29 -2.86 -14.19 -10.15
CA ASN A 29 -2.28 -15.52 -9.91
C ASN A 29 -0.75 -15.47 -10.04
N GLY A 30 -0.06 -16.52 -9.58
CA GLY A 30 1.41 -16.52 -9.44
C GLY A 30 2.18 -15.97 -10.64
N SER A 31 1.81 -16.30 -11.89
CA SER A 31 2.50 -15.78 -13.08
C SER A 31 2.16 -14.32 -13.38
N ASN A 32 0.89 -13.96 -13.42
CA ASN A 32 0.51 -12.59 -13.75
C ASN A 32 0.88 -11.60 -12.62
N TYR A 33 0.94 -12.07 -11.37
CA TYR A 33 1.42 -11.30 -10.23
C TYR A 33 2.91 -11.01 -10.38
N LEU A 34 3.71 -12.02 -10.74
CA LEU A 34 5.15 -11.84 -10.96
C LEU A 34 5.41 -10.86 -12.11
N ASP A 35 4.69 -10.99 -13.22
CA ASP A 35 4.88 -10.08 -14.36
C ASP A 35 4.40 -8.66 -14.04
N LEU A 36 3.27 -8.50 -13.35
CA LEU A 36 2.82 -7.19 -12.85
C LEU A 36 3.85 -6.59 -11.87
N SER A 37 4.43 -7.41 -10.98
CA SER A 37 5.45 -6.95 -10.03
C SER A 37 6.70 -6.43 -10.74
N LYS A 38 7.14 -7.09 -11.82
CA LYS A 38 8.27 -6.62 -12.64
C LYS A 38 7.93 -5.31 -13.33
N ILE A 39 6.73 -5.17 -13.87
CA ILE A 39 6.27 -3.93 -14.51
C ILE A 39 6.26 -2.78 -13.50
N VAL A 40 5.70 -3.00 -12.31
CA VAL A 40 5.69 -2.00 -11.23
C VAL A 40 7.12 -1.63 -10.81
N GLN A 41 8.02 -2.60 -10.69
CA GLN A 41 9.44 -2.33 -10.39
C GLN A 41 10.11 -1.46 -11.46
N VAL A 42 9.90 -1.76 -12.74
CA VAL A 42 10.46 -0.99 -13.85
C VAL A 42 9.90 0.44 -13.86
N TYR A 43 8.59 0.59 -13.67
CA TYR A 43 7.94 1.89 -13.61
C TYR A 43 8.49 2.74 -12.46
N LEU A 44 8.57 2.20 -11.24
CA LEU A 44 9.08 2.95 -10.09
C LEU A 44 10.55 3.34 -10.26
N LYS A 45 11.37 2.46 -10.86
CA LYS A 45 12.75 2.81 -11.23
C LYS A 45 12.82 3.95 -12.25
N SER A 46 11.91 3.99 -13.22
CA SER A 46 11.91 5.06 -14.24
C SER A 46 11.61 6.46 -13.70
N ILE A 47 11.04 6.54 -12.49
CA ILE A 47 10.69 7.81 -11.83
C ILE A 47 11.49 8.04 -10.53
N ASP A 48 12.59 7.30 -10.34
CA ASP A 48 13.46 7.38 -9.15
C ASP A 48 12.68 7.21 -7.84
N LYS A 49 11.86 6.15 -7.78
CA LYS A 49 11.00 5.76 -6.64
C LYS A 49 11.16 4.29 -6.25
N ASP A 50 12.23 3.64 -6.68
CA ASP A 50 12.48 2.24 -6.35
C ASP A 50 12.83 2.01 -4.87
N ASP A 51 13.21 3.08 -4.15
CA ASP A 51 13.32 3.11 -2.70
C ASP A 51 12.00 2.76 -1.98
N HIS A 52 10.86 2.96 -2.65
CA HIS A 52 9.54 2.56 -2.16
C HIS A 52 9.28 1.04 -2.23
N ILE A 53 10.14 0.26 -2.90
CA ILE A 53 10.05 -1.20 -2.99
C ILE A 53 10.95 -1.82 -1.90
N THR A 54 10.52 -1.68 -0.65
CA THR A 54 11.29 -2.15 0.53
C THR A 54 10.47 -3.09 1.41
N ASN A 55 11.12 -4.12 1.96
CA ASN A 55 10.56 -4.95 3.01
C ASN A 55 10.64 -4.28 4.40
N ASP A 56 11.44 -3.23 4.51
CA ASP A 56 11.73 -2.51 5.76
C ASP A 56 11.23 -1.05 5.64
N PRO A 57 9.91 -0.81 5.74
CA PRO A 57 9.36 0.54 5.68
C PRO A 57 9.69 1.34 6.95
N PRO A 58 9.67 2.68 6.88
CA PRO A 58 9.90 3.53 8.05
C PRO A 58 8.87 3.27 9.15
N THR A 59 9.34 3.13 10.39
CA THR A 59 8.50 2.89 11.58
C THR A 59 8.38 4.13 12.47
N ASP A 60 9.18 5.15 12.21
CA ASP A 60 9.25 6.40 12.96
C ASP A 60 8.25 7.45 12.46
N ASN A 61 8.47 8.71 12.85
CA ASN A 61 7.64 9.85 12.44
C ASN A 61 7.66 10.12 10.93
N THR A 62 8.59 9.54 10.16
CA THR A 62 8.65 9.68 8.70
C THR A 62 7.64 8.78 7.98
N ARG A 63 7.09 7.77 8.66
CA ARG A 63 6.10 6.81 8.11
C ARG A 63 4.90 7.50 7.47
N GLN A 64 4.37 8.56 8.09
CA GLN A 64 3.20 9.25 7.54
C GLN A 64 3.52 9.94 6.19
N THR A 65 4.70 10.56 6.10
CA THR A 65 5.17 11.17 4.86
C THR A 65 5.43 10.11 3.79
N TRP A 66 5.98 8.96 4.18
CA TRP A 66 6.17 7.80 3.31
C TRP A 66 4.85 7.32 2.70
N MET A 67 3.85 7.05 3.54
CA MET A 67 2.52 6.61 3.07
C MET A 67 1.82 7.64 2.17
N ARG A 68 2.01 8.94 2.40
CA ARG A 68 1.47 9.99 1.51
C ARG A 68 2.14 9.96 0.13
N LYS A 69 3.43 9.65 0.05
CA LYS A 69 4.13 9.47 -1.23
C LYS A 69 3.59 8.23 -1.96
N ASP A 70 3.40 7.11 -1.27
CA ASP A 70 2.79 5.90 -1.85
C ASP A 70 1.40 6.18 -2.42
N ALA A 71 0.55 6.90 -1.68
CA ALA A 71 -0.77 7.27 -2.15
C ALA A 71 -0.73 8.16 -3.41
N ARG A 72 0.28 9.03 -3.54
CA ARG A 72 0.46 9.85 -4.74
C ARG A 72 0.92 8.99 -5.93
N LEU A 73 1.80 8.02 -5.71
CA LEU A 73 2.23 7.08 -6.75
C LEU A 73 1.04 6.30 -7.28
N PHE A 74 0.16 5.83 -6.41
CA PHE A 74 -1.06 5.12 -6.82
C PHE A 74 -2.01 5.98 -7.68
N LEU A 75 -2.06 7.29 -7.44
CA LEU A 75 -2.89 8.21 -8.24
C LEU A 75 -2.26 8.61 -9.58
N GLN A 76 -0.97 8.32 -9.79
CA GLN A 76 -0.22 8.65 -11.00
C GLN A 76 -0.19 7.52 -12.03
N VAL A 77 -0.61 6.32 -11.63
CA VAL A 77 -0.77 5.12 -12.48
C VAL A 77 -2.23 5.00 -12.92
#